data_AF-A0A971ZR99-F1
#
_entry.id   AF-A0A971ZR99-F1
#
_cell.length_a   1.000
_cell.length_b   1.000
_cell.length_c   1.000
_cell.angle_alpha   90.00
_cell.angle_beta   90.00
_cell.angle_gamma   90.00
#
_symmetry.space_group_name_H-M   'P 1'
#
loop_
_entity.id
_entity.type
_entity.pdbx_description
1 polymer ?
#
loop_
_entity_poly.entity_id
_entity_poly.type
_entity_poly.pdbx_seq_one_letter_code
_entity_poly.pdbx_strand_id
1 'polypeptide(L)'
;MASLYKKPIVVTDPKTGQKVKQKSRKWWGRYRDALGRDVRVPLASDKAAAQAMLNELVRRVELERAGRLDPFDDHLKRPLAEHIDAFEKYLIDKSVTEKQVYTAKSQVEKIAKRFKWKTIKDISASDVQAFLGDLKRKGRSAQTCNHYLKSVKQFTRWLARDRRSPENVLEHLSRMNVRVDRRHDRRALTAEEFSRLIEAARTGSVIESIPGPDRAMMYVLAAWTGFRKGEIGSLTLKSLRLDEDPPTATVDACFSKRKRQDTQILHPEVARLLREWLATKKDGHRRNEPLFPVSGKVPGGTERKTHKMMQRDLARAKQLWIEEIDEMETEERKQREQSDYLEYCNADGLYADFHSNRHLFITSLERAGISPKMAQTLARHSDVRLTLGVYTHVGVHDQTAAISSLPAPPIQRPEEASASLAQTGTDGPQTTPRKVPTVVPRGARNGAIRLASPGYQTAPICTETSDEEAAEEEEASRPKAKRRGTLRTDLHSPQPPCIDLHRAEFEVSPTGFEPVTFGSGGRRTKPRPRLKYVR
;
A
#
# COMPACT_ATOMS: atom_id res chain seq x y z
N MET A 1 9.41 59.87 13.34
CA MET A 1 9.51 59.15 14.64
C MET A 1 8.19 58.43 14.90
N ALA A 2 8.20 57.39 15.74
CA ALA A 2 6.96 56.76 16.21
C ALA A 2 6.28 57.64 17.28
N SER A 3 4.95 57.63 17.35
CA SER A 3 4.20 58.52 18.26
C SER A 3 2.85 57.94 18.68
N LEU A 4 2.52 58.05 19.97
CA LEU A 4 1.15 57.84 20.47
C LEU A 4 0.29 59.10 20.29
N TYR A 5 -0.97 58.91 19.92
CA TYR A 5 -1.99 59.96 19.88
C TYR A 5 -3.38 59.39 20.21
N LYS A 6 -4.35 60.23 20.58
CA LYS A 6 -5.76 59.82 20.64
C LYS A 6 -6.47 60.29 19.38
N LYS A 7 -6.85 59.35 18.50
CA LYS A 7 -7.60 59.63 17.27
C LYS A 7 -8.92 60.35 17.62
N PRO A 8 -9.31 61.44 16.93
CA PRO A 8 -10.65 62.01 17.07
C PRO A 8 -11.69 61.03 16.50
N ILE A 9 -12.79 60.87 17.23
CA ILE A 9 -13.97 60.09 16.83
C ILE A 9 -15.20 60.99 16.93
N VAL A 10 -16.19 60.73 16.09
CA VAL A 10 -17.50 61.38 16.19
C VAL A 10 -18.40 60.46 16.99
N VAL A 11 -19.03 61.00 18.04
CA VAL A 11 -19.93 60.28 18.94
C VAL A 11 -21.24 61.08 19.01
N THR A 12 -22.38 60.41 18.86
CA THR A 12 -23.68 61.04 19.08
C THR A 12 -23.89 61.18 20.59
N ASP A 13 -24.19 62.40 21.06
CA ASP A 13 -24.55 62.65 22.46
C ASP A 13 -25.94 62.05 22.76
N PRO A 14 -26.07 61.11 23.72
CA PRO A 14 -27.34 60.47 24.04
C PRO A 14 -28.37 61.41 24.68
N LYS A 15 -27.99 62.62 25.12
CA LYS A 15 -28.93 63.62 25.66
C LYS A 15 -29.48 64.60 24.63
N THR A 16 -28.74 64.88 23.55
CA THR A 16 -29.09 65.94 22.59
C THR A 16 -29.22 65.44 21.14
N GLY A 17 -28.83 64.20 20.85
CA GLY A 17 -28.81 63.65 19.49
C GLY A 17 -27.74 64.25 18.57
N GLN A 18 -26.94 65.22 19.04
CA GLN A 18 -25.95 65.91 18.22
C GLN A 18 -24.63 65.12 18.11
N LYS A 19 -23.93 65.30 16.98
CA LYS A 19 -22.67 64.59 16.66
C LYS A 19 -21.45 65.37 17.17
N VAL A 20 -20.95 65.01 18.34
CA VAL A 20 -19.82 65.68 19.02
C VAL A 20 -18.48 65.00 18.68
N LYS A 21 -17.41 65.77 18.55
CA LYS A 21 -16.04 65.26 18.34
C LYS A 21 -15.38 64.94 19.68
N GLN A 22 -15.17 63.65 19.99
CA GLN A 22 -14.50 63.19 21.20
C GLN A 22 -13.12 62.57 20.88
N LYS A 23 -12.21 62.50 21.86
CA LYS A 23 -10.96 61.74 21.75
C LYS A 23 -11.24 60.24 21.97
N SER A 24 -10.68 59.36 21.16
CA SER A 24 -10.87 57.91 21.29
C SER A 24 -10.47 57.38 22.67
N ARG A 25 -11.22 56.40 23.19
CA ARG A 25 -10.92 55.72 24.47
C ARG A 25 -9.56 55.02 24.43
N LYS A 26 -9.18 54.43 23.29
CA LYS A 26 -7.87 53.82 23.04
C LYS A 26 -6.85 54.85 22.54
N TRP A 27 -5.60 54.69 22.96
CA TRP A 27 -4.46 55.32 22.29
C TRP A 27 -4.21 54.64 20.94
N TRP A 28 -3.71 55.40 19.98
CA TRP A 28 -3.32 54.95 18.65
C TRP A 28 -1.81 55.17 18.48
N GLY A 29 -1.12 54.14 18.00
CA GLY A 29 0.28 54.24 17.60
C GLY A 29 0.40 54.59 16.12
N ARG A 30 1.24 55.58 15.81
CA ARG A 30 1.74 55.86 14.45
C ARG A 30 3.21 55.45 14.39
N TYR A 31 3.58 54.65 13.40
CA TYR A 31 4.97 54.25 13.11
C TYR A 31 5.15 54.05 11.59
N ARG A 32 6.37 53.78 11.13
CA ARG A 32 6.63 53.37 9.73
C ARG A 32 6.90 51.88 9.67
N ASP A 33 6.33 51.17 8.69
CA ASP A 33 6.61 49.75 8.44
C ASP A 33 7.97 49.53 7.74
N ALA A 34 8.34 48.27 7.48
CA ALA A 34 9.61 47.97 6.83
C ALA A 34 9.75 48.59 5.43
N LEU A 35 8.63 48.74 4.70
CA LEU A 35 8.54 49.39 3.39
C LEU A 35 8.46 50.93 3.48
N GLY A 36 8.66 51.51 4.67
CA GLY A 36 8.71 52.96 4.91
C GLY A 36 7.35 53.65 5.02
N ARG A 37 6.23 52.91 4.92
CA ARG A 37 4.87 53.45 4.89
C ARG A 37 4.36 53.77 6.30
N ASP A 38 3.64 54.87 6.44
CA ASP A 38 3.09 55.33 7.72
C ASP A 38 1.86 54.51 8.15
N VAL A 39 2.04 53.59 9.11
CA VAL A 39 1.00 52.73 9.68
C VAL A 39 0.40 53.35 10.94
N ARG A 40 -0.93 53.19 11.14
CA ARG A 40 -1.68 53.74 12.29
C ARG A 40 -2.61 52.68 12.88
N VAL A 41 -2.34 52.24 14.11
CA VAL A 41 -3.07 51.13 14.77
C VAL A 41 -3.64 51.53 16.13
N PRO A 42 -4.81 51.01 16.54
CA PRO A 42 -5.31 51.14 17.91
C PRO A 42 -4.54 50.21 18.85
N LEU A 43 -4.17 50.71 20.03
CA LEU A 43 -3.42 49.98 21.06
C LEU A 43 -4.28 49.86 22.34
N ALA A 44 -3.68 50.03 23.53
CA ALA A 44 -4.37 49.99 24.81
C ALA A 44 -5.17 51.28 25.13
N SER A 45 -6.03 51.21 26.15
CA SER A 45 -6.72 52.37 26.72
C SER A 45 -5.83 53.19 27.65
N ASP A 46 -4.92 52.51 28.38
CA ASP A 46 -3.86 53.12 29.16
C ASP A 46 -2.69 53.59 28.26
N LYS A 47 -1.98 54.65 28.69
CA LYS A 47 -0.86 55.25 27.98
C LYS A 47 0.43 54.43 28.09
N ALA A 48 0.74 53.86 29.26
CA ALA A 48 1.98 53.10 29.47
C ALA A 48 1.93 51.75 28.74
N ALA A 49 0.82 51.03 28.85
CA ALA A 49 0.55 49.81 28.08
C ALA A 49 0.58 50.08 26.57
N ALA A 50 -0.01 51.18 26.11
CA ALA A 50 0.06 51.57 24.69
C ALA A 50 1.50 51.91 24.25
N GLN A 51 2.32 52.50 25.11
CA GLN A 51 3.72 52.80 24.79
C GLN A 51 4.55 51.51 24.69
N ALA A 52 4.35 50.55 25.61
CA ALA A 52 4.98 49.24 25.53
C ALA A 52 4.62 48.49 24.23
N MET A 53 3.32 48.48 23.85
CA MET A 53 2.88 47.90 22.57
C MET A 53 3.48 48.63 21.36
N LEU A 54 3.61 49.96 21.39
CA LEU A 54 4.23 50.73 20.30
C LEU A 54 5.73 50.42 20.18
N ASN A 55 6.43 50.30 21.31
CA ASN A 55 7.86 49.98 21.35
C ASN A 55 8.13 48.59 20.74
N GLU A 56 7.34 47.58 21.06
CA GLU A 56 7.49 46.23 20.48
C GLU A 56 7.15 46.20 18.98
N LEU A 57 6.18 46.99 18.52
CA LEU A 57 5.91 47.15 17.08
C LEU A 57 7.07 47.82 16.33
N VAL A 58 7.69 48.84 16.91
CA VAL A 58 8.87 49.51 16.33
C VAL A 58 10.07 48.56 16.29
N ARG A 59 10.36 47.88 17.41
CA ARG A 59 11.44 46.88 17.51
C ARG A 59 11.27 45.75 16.50
N ARG A 60 10.02 45.31 16.26
CA ARG A 60 9.69 44.31 15.25
C ARG A 60 10.01 44.79 13.82
N VAL A 61 9.64 46.02 13.47
CA VAL A 61 9.97 46.60 12.15
C VAL A 61 11.48 46.84 12.00
N GLU A 62 12.19 47.19 13.06
CA GLU A 62 13.65 47.36 13.02
C GLU A 62 14.35 46.02 12.75
N LEU A 63 13.88 44.92 13.37
CA LEU A 63 14.30 43.56 13.05
C LEU A 63 13.91 43.15 11.61
N GLU A 64 12.73 43.55 11.12
CA GLU A 64 12.28 43.33 9.75
C GLU A 64 13.21 43.99 8.72
N ARG A 65 13.52 45.28 8.90
CA ARG A 65 14.44 46.04 8.05
C ARG A 65 15.87 45.54 8.12
N ALA A 66 16.30 45.01 9.25
CA ALA A 66 17.61 44.38 9.41
C ALA A 66 17.70 42.97 8.79
N GLY A 67 16.59 42.42 8.26
CA GLY A 67 16.54 41.04 7.77
C GLY A 67 16.64 39.99 8.87
N ARG A 68 16.38 40.37 10.13
CA ARG A 68 16.57 39.56 11.36
C ARG A 68 15.28 39.00 11.95
N LEU A 69 14.13 39.21 11.30
CA LEU A 69 12.91 38.46 11.60
C LEU A 69 12.98 37.07 10.96
N ASP A 70 13.03 36.03 11.79
CA ASP A 70 12.85 34.65 11.36
C ASP A 70 11.41 34.47 10.82
N PRO A 71 11.21 34.15 9.52
CA PRO A 71 9.87 33.94 8.94
C PRO A 71 9.11 32.77 9.58
N PHE A 72 9.78 31.88 10.31
CA PHE A 72 9.20 30.72 10.95
C PHE A 72 8.74 31.00 12.38
N ASP A 73 9.18 32.07 13.04
CA ASP A 73 8.99 32.29 14.50
C ASP A 73 7.51 32.26 14.94
N ASP A 74 6.62 32.97 14.23
CA ASP A 74 5.16 32.93 14.49
C ASP A 74 4.54 31.54 14.26
N HIS A 75 5.13 30.69 13.41
CA HIS A 75 4.72 29.30 13.22
C HIS A 75 5.32 28.35 14.27
N LEU A 76 6.58 28.56 14.67
CA LEU A 76 7.27 27.74 15.67
C LEU A 76 6.69 27.95 17.09
N LYS A 77 6.09 29.12 17.36
CA LYS A 77 5.40 29.45 18.61
C LYS A 77 3.97 28.91 18.72
N ARG A 78 3.35 28.51 17.60
CA ARG A 78 1.94 28.07 17.59
C ARG A 78 1.77 26.63 18.09
N PRO A 79 0.64 26.30 18.73
CA PRO A 79 0.31 24.95 19.15
C PRO A 79 0.33 23.96 17.98
N LEU A 80 0.98 22.81 18.16
CA LEU A 80 1.11 21.76 17.16
C LEU A 80 -0.25 21.23 16.67
N ALA A 81 -1.28 21.27 17.52
CA ALA A 81 -2.66 20.93 17.15
C ALA A 81 -3.17 21.77 15.97
N GLU A 82 -2.98 23.10 15.99
CA GLU A 82 -3.38 23.98 14.88
C GLU A 82 -2.67 23.65 13.57
N HIS A 83 -1.44 23.13 13.66
CA HIS A 83 -0.67 22.67 12.50
C HIS A 83 -1.18 21.32 11.99
N ILE A 84 -1.64 20.42 12.86
CA ILE A 84 -2.28 19.15 12.48
C ILE A 84 -3.64 19.42 11.82
N ASP A 85 -4.44 20.36 12.34
CA ASP A 85 -5.72 20.75 11.74
C ASP A 85 -5.54 21.47 10.40
N ALA A 86 -4.54 22.35 10.29
CA ALA A 86 -4.17 22.97 9.01
C ALA A 86 -3.62 21.95 7.99
N PHE A 87 -2.93 20.90 8.45
CA PHE A 87 -2.49 19.78 7.61
C PHE A 87 -3.68 18.93 7.12
N GLU A 88 -4.62 18.60 8.01
CA GLU A 88 -5.87 17.92 7.65
C GLU A 88 -6.63 18.70 6.58
N LYS A 89 -6.84 20.01 6.79
CA LYS A 89 -7.46 20.87 5.78
C LYS A 89 -6.70 20.85 4.45
N TYR A 90 -5.36 20.96 4.47
CA TYR A 90 -4.53 20.84 3.26
C TYR A 90 -4.72 19.50 2.52
N LEU A 91 -4.95 18.38 3.23
CA LEU A 91 -5.26 17.10 2.58
C LEU A 91 -6.67 17.07 1.98
N ILE A 92 -7.66 17.66 2.67
CA ILE A 92 -9.04 17.79 2.19
C ILE A 92 -9.11 18.68 0.95
N ASP A 93 -8.50 19.87 0.99
CA ASP A 93 -8.41 20.80 -0.14
C ASP A 93 -7.69 20.16 -1.35
N LYS A 94 -6.79 19.20 -1.10
CA LYS A 94 -6.10 18.39 -2.12
C LYS A 94 -6.91 17.18 -2.61
N SER A 95 -8.16 17.03 -2.20
CA SER A 95 -9.06 15.91 -2.56
C SER A 95 -8.50 14.52 -2.21
N VAL A 96 -7.76 14.41 -1.11
CA VAL A 96 -7.35 13.13 -0.51
C VAL A 96 -8.59 12.45 0.10
N THR A 97 -8.67 11.11 0.05
CA THR A 97 -9.86 10.41 0.57
C THR A 97 -9.95 10.54 2.10
N GLU A 98 -11.15 10.73 2.65
CA GLU A 98 -11.39 10.91 4.10
C GLU A 98 -10.66 9.88 4.97
N LYS A 99 -10.72 8.59 4.59
CA LYS A 99 -10.00 7.53 5.30
C LYS A 99 -8.48 7.75 5.33
N GLN A 100 -7.89 8.30 4.26
CA GLN A 100 -6.46 8.64 4.21
C GLN A 100 -6.15 9.90 5.02
N VAL A 101 -7.04 10.91 5.02
CA VAL A 101 -6.92 12.10 5.87
C VAL A 101 -6.94 11.70 7.35
N TYR A 102 -7.98 11.00 7.79
CA TYR A 102 -8.12 10.47 9.15
C TYR A 102 -6.95 9.58 9.56
N THR A 103 -6.49 8.68 8.66
CA THR A 103 -5.33 7.84 8.95
C THR A 103 -4.06 8.67 9.15
N ALA A 104 -3.82 9.69 8.32
CA ALA A 104 -2.66 10.56 8.45
C ALA A 104 -2.71 11.39 9.75
N LYS A 105 -3.83 12.07 10.02
CA LYS A 105 -4.05 12.84 11.25
C LYS A 105 -3.91 11.97 12.50
N SER A 106 -4.68 10.89 12.60
CA SER A 106 -4.67 9.99 13.78
C SER A 106 -3.30 9.37 14.04
N GLN A 107 -2.50 9.08 13.01
CA GLN A 107 -1.14 8.55 13.19
C GLN A 107 -0.15 9.62 13.68
N VAL A 108 -0.27 10.87 13.22
CA VAL A 108 0.54 12.00 13.72
C VAL A 108 0.15 12.33 15.17
N GLU A 109 -1.14 12.44 15.47
CA GLU A 109 -1.66 12.71 16.82
C GLU A 109 -1.23 11.66 17.83
N LYS A 110 -1.22 10.37 17.47
CA LYS A 110 -0.77 9.28 18.35
C LYS A 110 0.71 9.40 18.73
N ILE A 111 1.56 9.85 17.82
CA ILE A 111 2.98 10.10 18.10
C ILE A 111 3.11 11.35 18.98
N ALA A 112 2.52 12.48 18.55
CA ALA A 112 2.55 13.74 19.29
C ALA A 112 2.04 13.61 20.74
N LYS A 113 0.94 12.87 20.96
CA LYS A 113 0.39 12.59 22.29
C LYS A 113 1.29 11.69 23.14
N ARG A 114 2.00 10.72 22.54
CA ARG A 114 2.91 9.79 23.24
C ARG A 114 4.19 10.46 23.75
N PHE A 115 4.64 11.52 23.08
CA PHE A 115 5.83 12.31 23.44
C PHE A 115 5.51 13.72 23.94
N LYS A 116 4.22 14.05 24.08
CA LYS A 116 3.69 15.34 24.57
C LYS A 116 4.16 16.57 23.76
N TRP A 117 4.39 16.40 22.46
CA TRP A 117 4.78 17.49 21.55
C TRP A 117 3.73 18.62 21.57
N LYS A 118 4.17 19.86 21.84
CA LYS A 118 3.30 21.06 21.96
C LYS A 118 3.46 22.02 20.79
N THR A 119 4.62 22.01 20.14
CA THR A 119 5.06 22.92 19.08
C THR A 119 5.76 22.15 17.96
N ILE A 120 6.16 22.84 16.88
CA ILE A 120 7.00 22.24 15.84
C ILE A 120 8.39 21.84 16.38
N LYS A 121 8.93 22.58 17.35
CA LYS A 121 10.29 22.36 17.89
C LYS A 121 10.44 21.04 18.67
N ASP A 122 9.33 20.47 19.12
CA ASP A 122 9.33 19.21 19.88
C ASP A 122 9.45 17.97 18.97
N ILE A 123 9.34 18.10 17.64
CA ILE A 123 9.29 16.99 16.69
C ILE A 123 10.70 16.35 16.55
N SER A 124 10.96 15.32 17.35
CA SER A 124 12.23 14.58 17.34
C SER A 124 12.22 13.34 16.43
N ALA A 125 13.34 13.09 15.73
CA ALA A 125 13.55 11.86 14.99
C ALA A 125 13.69 10.63 15.91
N SER A 126 14.34 10.81 17.06
CA SER A 126 14.53 9.78 18.09
C SER A 126 13.20 9.35 18.71
N ASP A 127 12.26 10.29 18.92
CA ASP A 127 10.90 9.99 19.40
C ASP A 127 10.12 9.15 18.39
N VAL A 128 10.23 9.47 17.10
CA VAL A 128 9.61 8.68 16.02
C VAL A 128 10.23 7.27 15.99
N GLN A 129 11.55 7.14 16.09
CA GLN A 129 12.21 5.83 16.17
C GLN A 129 11.75 5.03 17.40
N ALA A 130 11.68 5.67 18.57
CA ALA A 130 11.18 5.06 19.81
C ALA A 130 9.71 4.62 19.70
N PHE A 131 8.85 5.41 19.03
CA PHE A 131 7.46 5.03 18.75
C PHE A 131 7.37 3.78 17.87
N LEU A 132 8.18 3.70 16.81
CA LEU A 132 8.21 2.54 15.92
C LEU A 132 8.81 1.30 16.63
N GLY A 133 9.75 1.51 17.55
CA GLY A 133 10.24 0.47 18.48
C GLY A 133 9.14 -0.04 19.43
N ASP A 134 8.35 0.86 20.03
CA ASP A 134 7.17 0.50 20.85
C ASP A 134 6.14 -0.30 20.04
N LEU A 135 5.91 0.05 18.75
CA LEU A 135 5.03 -0.72 17.86
C LEU A 135 5.59 -2.12 17.55
N LYS A 136 6.89 -2.25 17.27
CA LYS A 136 7.54 -3.55 17.02
C LYS A 136 7.53 -4.44 18.26
N ARG A 137 7.81 -3.89 19.45
CA ARG A 137 7.67 -4.60 20.74
C ARG A 137 6.24 -5.08 20.99
N LYS A 138 5.23 -4.28 20.62
CA LYS A 138 3.80 -4.66 20.66
C LYS A 138 3.37 -5.52 19.46
N GLY A 139 4.30 -6.32 18.91
CA GLY A 139 4.04 -7.30 17.86
C GLY A 139 3.60 -6.76 16.50
N ARG A 140 3.50 -5.44 16.27
CA ARG A 140 2.96 -4.88 15.02
C ARG A 140 3.98 -5.05 13.87
N SER A 141 3.49 -5.19 12.64
CA SER A 141 4.33 -5.47 11.46
C SER A 141 5.13 -4.25 10.99
N ALA A 142 6.25 -4.49 10.30
CA ALA A 142 7.06 -3.46 9.64
C ALA A 142 6.25 -2.64 8.62
N GLN A 143 5.26 -3.24 7.96
CA GLN A 143 4.32 -2.50 7.10
C GLN A 143 3.49 -1.49 7.92
N THR A 144 3.00 -1.89 9.10
CA THR A 144 2.27 -1.00 10.02
C THR A 144 3.15 0.15 10.51
N CYS A 145 4.38 -0.16 10.92
CA CYS A 145 5.38 0.83 11.32
C CYS A 145 5.69 1.83 10.18
N ASN A 146 5.87 1.32 8.96
CA ASN A 146 6.05 2.13 7.76
C ASN A 146 4.84 3.02 7.41
N HIS A 147 3.61 2.64 7.80
CA HIS A 147 2.44 3.52 7.64
C HIS A 147 2.52 4.73 8.59
N TYR A 148 2.80 4.53 9.88
CA TYR A 148 3.03 5.64 10.82
C TYR A 148 4.18 6.55 10.34
N LEU A 149 5.32 5.96 9.96
CA LEU A 149 6.47 6.71 9.42
C LEU A 149 6.12 7.49 8.15
N LYS A 150 5.31 6.92 7.25
CA LYS A 150 4.83 7.59 6.03
C LYS A 150 3.98 8.82 6.37
N SER A 151 3.06 8.70 7.33
CA SER A 151 2.17 9.79 7.73
C SER A 151 2.91 10.94 8.40
N VAL A 152 3.81 10.66 9.36
CA VAL A 152 4.59 11.71 10.02
C VAL A 152 5.60 12.38 9.07
N LYS A 153 6.25 11.63 8.17
CA LYS A 153 7.09 12.21 7.08
C LYS A 153 6.28 12.92 5.99
N GLN A 154 4.97 12.76 5.93
CA GLN A 154 4.09 13.54 5.06
C GLN A 154 3.76 14.88 5.72
N PHE A 155 3.53 14.89 7.04
CA PHE A 155 3.31 16.08 7.84
C PHE A 155 4.54 16.99 7.92
N THR A 156 5.72 16.47 8.30
CA THR A 156 6.94 17.31 8.40
C THR A 156 7.41 17.85 7.05
N ARG A 157 7.26 17.08 5.97
CA ARG A 157 7.49 17.56 4.60
C ARG A 157 6.50 18.65 4.18
N TRP A 158 5.26 18.62 4.69
CA TRP A 158 4.31 19.71 4.48
C TRP A 158 4.72 20.95 5.29
N LEU A 159 5.08 20.82 6.57
CA LEU A 159 5.58 21.94 7.40
C LEU A 159 6.74 22.69 6.73
N ALA A 160 7.74 21.98 6.20
CA ALA A 160 8.87 22.59 5.50
C ALA A 160 8.45 23.27 4.18
N ARG A 161 7.59 22.63 3.38
CA ARG A 161 7.15 23.16 2.07
C ARG A 161 6.19 24.34 2.18
N ASP A 162 5.37 24.37 3.23
CA ASP A 162 4.45 25.47 3.55
C ASP A 162 5.15 26.60 4.34
N ARG A 163 6.49 26.54 4.46
CA ARG A 163 7.34 27.49 5.19
C ARG A 163 6.91 27.75 6.64
N ARG A 164 6.60 26.67 7.36
CA ARG A 164 6.31 26.65 8.82
C ARG A 164 7.46 26.13 9.67
N SER A 165 8.43 25.49 9.03
CA SER A 165 9.67 24.97 9.60
C SER A 165 10.79 25.28 8.61
N PRO A 166 12.01 25.64 9.06
CA PRO A 166 13.15 25.84 8.15
C PRO A 166 13.54 24.55 7.43
N GLU A 167 13.36 23.40 8.06
CA GLU A 167 13.79 22.10 7.55
C GLU A 167 12.77 20.97 7.80
N ASN A 168 13.04 19.80 7.21
CA ASN A 168 12.27 18.57 7.37
C ASN A 168 13.04 17.59 8.27
N VAL A 169 12.94 17.76 9.59
CA VAL A 169 13.69 17.00 10.62
C VAL A 169 13.63 15.46 10.50
N LEU A 170 12.64 14.92 9.77
CA LEU A 170 12.48 13.47 9.54
C LEU A 170 12.92 13.01 8.14
N GLU A 171 13.55 13.85 7.31
CA GLU A 171 13.95 13.53 5.92
C GLU A 171 14.81 12.25 5.84
N HIS A 172 15.77 12.10 6.75
CA HIS A 172 16.75 11.00 6.78
C HIS A 172 16.16 9.64 7.21
N LEU A 173 15.02 9.59 7.93
CA LEU A 173 14.49 8.33 8.48
C LEU A 173 14.04 7.33 7.39
N SER A 174 14.81 6.26 7.21
CA SER A 174 14.51 5.19 6.24
C SER A 174 13.34 4.29 6.67
N ARG A 175 12.70 3.64 5.69
CA ARG A 175 11.64 2.66 5.93
C ARG A 175 12.23 1.31 6.34
N MET A 176 11.53 0.60 7.22
CA MET A 176 11.84 -0.79 7.55
C MET A 176 11.64 -1.69 6.32
N ASN A 177 12.49 -2.71 6.13
CA ASN A 177 12.29 -3.68 5.07
C ASN A 177 11.05 -4.55 5.39
N VAL A 178 10.04 -4.53 4.53
CA VAL A 178 8.80 -5.32 4.71
C VAL A 178 8.99 -6.77 4.24
N ARG A 179 9.99 -7.06 3.39
CA ARG A 179 10.23 -8.41 2.85
C ARG A 179 10.72 -9.42 3.90
N VAL A 180 11.26 -8.95 5.02
CA VAL A 180 11.72 -9.76 6.17
C VAL A 180 10.69 -9.83 7.31
N ASP A 181 9.49 -9.27 7.11
CA ASP A 181 8.39 -9.25 8.08
C ASP A 181 7.06 -9.45 7.33
N ARG A 182 7.07 -10.41 6.38
CA ARG A 182 5.86 -10.92 5.72
C ARG A 182 5.12 -11.82 6.71
N ARG A 183 3.78 -11.72 6.73
CA ARG A 183 2.91 -12.45 7.67
C ARG A 183 1.53 -12.82 7.11
N HIS A 184 1.27 -12.46 5.86
CA HIS A 184 -0.03 -12.67 5.22
C HIS A 184 0.13 -12.63 3.71
N ASP A 185 0.95 -13.54 3.21
CA ASP A 185 1.09 -13.83 1.80
C ASP A 185 0.00 -14.83 1.38
N ARG A 186 -0.17 -15.05 0.06
CA ARG A 186 -1.36 -15.71 -0.49
C ARG A 186 -0.98 -16.75 -1.53
N ARG A 187 -1.43 -17.98 -1.31
CA ARG A 187 -1.40 -19.05 -2.30
C ARG A 187 -2.49 -18.84 -3.35
N ALA A 188 -2.26 -19.31 -4.57
CA ALA A 188 -3.37 -19.68 -5.45
C ALA A 188 -3.92 -21.03 -4.97
N LEU A 189 -5.24 -21.23 -5.08
CA LEU A 189 -5.83 -22.56 -4.92
C LEU A 189 -5.47 -23.43 -6.14
N THR A 190 -5.49 -24.75 -5.99
CA THR A 190 -5.52 -25.66 -7.15
C THR A 190 -6.89 -25.59 -7.86
N ALA A 191 -6.99 -26.15 -9.07
CA ALA A 191 -8.27 -26.23 -9.77
C ALA A 191 -9.30 -27.07 -8.98
N GLU A 192 -8.86 -28.17 -8.37
CA GLU A 192 -9.69 -29.07 -7.58
C GLU A 192 -10.08 -28.45 -6.23
N GLU A 193 -9.14 -27.79 -5.53
CA GLU A 193 -9.47 -27.04 -4.31
C GLU A 193 -10.52 -25.95 -4.58
N PHE A 194 -10.38 -25.26 -5.71
CA PHE A 194 -11.34 -24.24 -6.11
C PHE A 194 -12.70 -24.86 -6.46
N SER A 195 -12.73 -25.98 -7.20
CA SER A 195 -13.96 -26.74 -7.50
C SER A 195 -14.73 -27.09 -6.21
N ARG A 196 -14.02 -27.69 -5.24
CA ARG A 196 -14.58 -28.08 -3.94
C ARG A 196 -15.03 -26.88 -3.10
N LEU A 197 -14.30 -25.77 -3.14
CA LEU A 197 -14.75 -24.50 -2.54
C LEU A 197 -16.05 -23.99 -3.16
N ILE A 198 -16.23 -24.10 -4.48
CA ILE A 198 -17.47 -23.68 -5.16
C ILE A 198 -18.65 -24.55 -4.73
N GLU A 199 -18.51 -25.87 -4.63
CA GLU A 199 -19.60 -26.77 -4.22
C GLU A 199 -19.92 -26.67 -2.72
N ALA A 200 -18.89 -26.57 -1.87
CA ALA A 200 -19.05 -26.32 -0.43
C ALA A 200 -19.74 -24.97 -0.15
N ALA A 201 -19.43 -23.94 -0.94
CA ALA A 201 -20.12 -22.65 -0.89
C ALA A 201 -21.56 -22.78 -1.40
N ARG A 202 -21.79 -23.39 -2.58
CA ARG A 202 -23.12 -23.52 -3.22
C ARG A 202 -24.12 -24.25 -2.33
N THR A 203 -23.70 -25.35 -1.70
CA THR A 203 -24.49 -26.16 -0.76
C THR A 203 -24.48 -25.61 0.68
N GLY A 204 -23.64 -24.62 0.97
CA GLY A 204 -23.42 -24.09 2.32
C GLY A 204 -24.54 -23.18 2.81
N SER A 205 -24.69 -23.12 4.15
CA SER A 205 -25.60 -22.20 4.83
C SER A 205 -25.26 -20.71 4.57
N VAL A 206 -26.11 -19.78 5.01
CA VAL A 206 -25.90 -18.34 4.80
C VAL A 206 -24.72 -17.83 5.65
N ILE A 207 -23.75 -17.14 5.01
CA ILE A 207 -22.56 -16.58 5.69
C ILE A 207 -22.43 -15.10 5.34
N GLU A 208 -22.20 -14.25 6.35
CA GLU A 208 -22.20 -12.78 6.22
C GLU A 208 -23.44 -12.28 5.44
N SER A 209 -24.63 -12.85 5.74
CA SER A 209 -25.92 -12.60 5.05
C SER A 209 -25.97 -12.89 3.54
N ILE A 210 -25.03 -13.63 2.96
CA ILE A 210 -25.04 -14.00 1.54
C ILE A 210 -25.34 -15.51 1.38
N PRO A 211 -26.36 -15.90 0.58
CA PRO A 211 -26.70 -17.30 0.31
C PRO A 211 -25.56 -18.10 -0.34
N GLY A 212 -25.58 -19.43 -0.18
CA GLY A 212 -24.55 -20.32 -0.72
C GLY A 212 -24.29 -20.17 -2.23
N PRO A 213 -25.31 -20.28 -3.10
CA PRO A 213 -25.16 -20.10 -4.55
C PRO A 213 -24.59 -18.73 -4.95
N ASP A 214 -24.85 -17.70 -4.15
CA ASP A 214 -24.38 -16.34 -4.41
C ASP A 214 -22.91 -16.17 -4.04
N ARG A 215 -22.44 -16.87 -2.99
CA ARG A 215 -21.00 -16.98 -2.69
C ARG A 215 -20.27 -17.75 -3.79
N ALA A 216 -20.83 -18.87 -4.24
CA ALA A 216 -20.29 -19.67 -5.33
C ALA A 216 -20.10 -18.85 -6.62
N MET A 217 -21.16 -18.19 -7.12
CA MET A 217 -21.07 -17.35 -8.32
C MET A 217 -20.10 -16.15 -8.12
N MET A 218 -20.07 -15.55 -6.92
CA MET A 218 -19.14 -14.47 -6.59
C MET A 218 -17.67 -14.94 -6.64
N TYR A 219 -17.36 -16.13 -6.12
CA TYR A 219 -16.01 -16.68 -6.15
C TYR A 219 -15.56 -17.02 -7.58
N VAL A 220 -16.41 -17.70 -8.38
CA VAL A 220 -16.16 -17.96 -9.81
C VAL A 220 -15.86 -16.64 -10.54
N LEU A 221 -16.71 -15.63 -10.37
CA LEU A 221 -16.52 -14.34 -11.05
C LEU A 221 -15.23 -13.65 -10.61
N ALA A 222 -14.88 -13.68 -9.32
CA ALA A 222 -13.63 -13.12 -8.82
C ALA A 222 -12.39 -13.85 -9.35
N ALA A 223 -12.45 -15.17 -9.52
CA ALA A 223 -11.35 -15.99 -10.00
C ALA A 223 -11.18 -15.97 -11.53
N TRP A 224 -12.22 -15.71 -12.32
CA TRP A 224 -12.14 -15.60 -13.79
C TRP A 224 -12.00 -14.16 -14.32
N THR A 225 -12.07 -13.14 -13.44
CA THR A 225 -11.84 -11.72 -13.80
C THR A 225 -10.69 -11.06 -13.04
N GLY A 226 -10.19 -11.72 -11.98
CA GLY A 226 -9.28 -11.12 -11.01
C GLY A 226 -9.84 -9.87 -10.31
N PHE A 227 -11.15 -9.63 -10.34
CA PHE A 227 -11.76 -8.46 -9.73
C PHE A 227 -11.55 -8.43 -8.21
N ARG A 228 -11.25 -7.24 -7.68
CA ARG A 228 -11.03 -7.05 -6.24
C ARG A 228 -12.39 -7.04 -5.52
N LYS A 229 -12.41 -7.34 -4.22
CA LYS A 229 -13.62 -7.29 -3.35
C LYS A 229 -14.52 -6.06 -3.60
N GLY A 230 -13.93 -4.87 -3.66
CA GLY A 230 -14.68 -3.62 -3.88
C GLY A 230 -15.11 -3.37 -5.34
N GLU A 231 -14.53 -4.12 -6.29
CA GLU A 231 -14.87 -4.08 -7.72
C GLU A 231 -16.03 -5.06 -7.98
N ILE A 232 -15.91 -6.32 -7.50
CA ILE A 232 -17.02 -7.29 -7.38
C ILE A 232 -18.22 -6.66 -6.68
N GLY A 233 -17.97 -6.01 -5.54
CA GLY A 233 -19.00 -5.34 -4.75
C GLY A 233 -19.64 -4.11 -5.41
N SER A 234 -19.17 -3.70 -6.60
CA SER A 234 -19.72 -2.59 -7.39
C SER A 234 -20.44 -3.03 -8.67
N LEU A 235 -20.45 -4.33 -8.97
CA LEU A 235 -21.13 -4.83 -10.16
C LEU A 235 -22.65 -4.76 -9.99
N THR A 236 -23.31 -4.22 -10.99
CA THR A 236 -24.78 -4.19 -11.15
C THR A 236 -25.14 -4.86 -12.48
N LEU A 237 -26.42 -5.04 -12.81
CA LEU A 237 -26.79 -5.50 -14.16
C LEU A 237 -26.28 -4.57 -15.27
N LYS A 238 -26.16 -3.26 -15.03
CA LYS A 238 -25.56 -2.32 -16.00
C LYS A 238 -24.08 -2.58 -16.28
N SER A 239 -23.38 -3.23 -15.34
CA SER A 239 -21.96 -3.60 -15.49
C SER A 239 -21.76 -4.73 -16.50
N LEU A 240 -22.78 -5.55 -16.78
CA LEU A 240 -22.65 -6.75 -17.60
C LEU A 240 -23.09 -6.50 -19.06
N ARG A 241 -22.41 -7.18 -19.98
CA ARG A 241 -22.81 -7.39 -21.38
C ARG A 241 -22.57 -8.87 -21.69
N LEU A 242 -23.55 -9.70 -21.38
CA LEU A 242 -23.41 -11.16 -21.54
C LEU A 242 -23.66 -11.60 -22.98
N ASP A 243 -24.39 -10.78 -23.75
CA ASP A 243 -24.91 -11.08 -25.09
C ASP A 243 -24.20 -10.28 -26.20
N GLU A 244 -23.13 -9.57 -25.85
CA GLU A 244 -22.12 -9.05 -26.80
C GLU A 244 -21.06 -10.14 -27.04
N ASP A 245 -20.39 -10.11 -28.21
CA ASP A 245 -19.23 -10.97 -28.50
C ASP A 245 -17.95 -10.11 -28.63
N PRO A 246 -16.93 -10.31 -27.78
CA PRO A 246 -16.92 -11.20 -26.61
C PRO A 246 -17.72 -10.63 -25.43
N PRO A 247 -18.28 -11.46 -24.54
CA PRO A 247 -19.05 -10.99 -23.39
C PRO A 247 -18.16 -10.25 -22.39
N THR A 248 -18.66 -9.19 -21.75
CA THR A 248 -17.86 -8.34 -20.85
C THR A 248 -18.53 -8.02 -19.50
N ALA A 249 -17.68 -7.69 -18.53
CA ALA A 249 -18.05 -7.04 -17.27
C ALA A 249 -17.24 -5.75 -17.09
N THR A 250 -17.91 -4.65 -16.77
CA THR A 250 -17.34 -3.30 -16.65
C THR A 250 -17.50 -2.75 -15.24
N VAL A 251 -16.37 -2.35 -14.64
CA VAL A 251 -16.31 -1.68 -13.33
C VAL A 251 -16.16 -0.17 -13.55
N ASP A 252 -17.07 0.61 -12.96
CA ASP A 252 -17.09 2.06 -13.12
C ASP A 252 -15.86 2.75 -12.49
N ALA A 253 -15.50 3.89 -13.08
CA ALA A 253 -14.31 4.66 -12.68
C ALA A 253 -14.32 5.08 -11.21
N CYS A 254 -15.48 5.35 -10.62
CA CYS A 254 -15.61 5.69 -9.20
C CYS A 254 -15.21 4.56 -8.25
N PHE A 255 -15.29 3.29 -8.67
CA PHE A 255 -15.04 2.12 -7.83
C PHE A 255 -13.68 1.45 -8.11
N SER A 256 -13.11 1.60 -9.32
CA SER A 256 -11.73 1.18 -9.61
C SER A 256 -10.70 1.95 -8.78
N LYS A 257 -9.69 1.25 -8.22
CA LYS A 257 -8.56 1.86 -7.48
C LYS A 257 -7.80 2.92 -8.31
N ARG A 258 -7.91 2.90 -9.65
CA ARG A 258 -7.22 3.85 -10.55
C ARG A 258 -8.01 5.10 -10.94
N LYS A 259 -9.28 5.24 -10.53
CA LYS A 259 -10.21 6.25 -11.08
C LYS A 259 -10.35 6.16 -12.61
N ARG A 260 -10.48 4.94 -13.15
CA ARG A 260 -10.70 4.64 -14.58
C ARG A 260 -11.73 3.53 -14.72
N GLN A 261 -12.55 3.60 -15.76
CA GLN A 261 -13.44 2.50 -16.13
C GLN A 261 -12.57 1.31 -16.56
N ASP A 262 -12.82 0.15 -15.95
CA ASP A 262 -12.08 -1.09 -16.18
C ASP A 262 -13.06 -2.13 -16.75
N THR A 263 -12.99 -2.39 -18.06
CA THR A 263 -13.76 -3.44 -18.74
C THR A 263 -12.92 -4.71 -18.86
N GLN A 264 -13.52 -5.86 -18.57
CA GLN A 264 -12.92 -7.18 -18.57
C GLN A 264 -13.73 -8.11 -19.46
N ILE A 265 -13.05 -8.81 -20.37
CA ILE A 265 -13.64 -9.91 -21.14
C ILE A 265 -13.94 -11.07 -20.18
N LEU A 266 -15.13 -11.63 -20.29
CA LEU A 266 -15.58 -12.81 -19.58
C LEU A 266 -15.29 -14.06 -20.43
N HIS A 267 -14.97 -15.16 -19.76
CA HIS A 267 -14.97 -16.47 -20.42
C HIS A 267 -16.42 -16.86 -20.78
N PRO A 268 -16.69 -17.47 -21.96
CA PRO A 268 -18.06 -17.79 -22.38
C PRO A 268 -18.84 -18.62 -21.34
N GLU A 269 -18.17 -19.59 -20.70
CA GLU A 269 -18.77 -20.40 -19.63
C GLU A 269 -19.14 -19.58 -18.37
N VAL A 270 -18.37 -18.54 -18.05
CA VAL A 270 -18.71 -17.62 -16.93
C VAL A 270 -19.90 -16.74 -17.31
N ALA A 271 -20.05 -16.37 -18.59
CA ALA A 271 -21.26 -15.69 -19.07
C ALA A 271 -22.48 -16.63 -19.06
N ARG A 272 -22.32 -17.93 -19.36
CA ARG A 272 -23.38 -18.96 -19.20
C ARG A 272 -23.82 -19.08 -17.73
N LEU A 273 -22.88 -19.36 -16.84
CA LEU A 273 -23.14 -19.49 -15.40
C LEU A 273 -23.75 -18.21 -14.79
N LEU A 274 -23.34 -17.02 -15.25
CA LEU A 274 -23.97 -15.76 -14.83
C LEU A 274 -25.42 -15.65 -15.30
N ARG A 275 -25.77 -16.02 -16.54
CA ARG A 275 -27.16 -16.01 -17.00
C ARG A 275 -28.04 -16.94 -16.17
N GLU A 276 -27.55 -18.16 -15.90
CA GLU A 276 -28.26 -19.16 -15.11
C GLU A 276 -28.45 -18.71 -13.65
N TRP A 277 -27.40 -18.20 -13.01
CA TRP A 277 -27.49 -17.63 -11.66
C TRP A 277 -28.46 -16.44 -11.60
N LEU A 278 -28.43 -15.54 -12.59
CA LEU A 278 -29.37 -14.42 -12.69
C LEU A 278 -30.82 -14.88 -12.88
N ALA A 279 -31.07 -15.97 -13.62
CA ALA A 279 -32.41 -16.53 -13.81
C ALA A 279 -33.02 -17.09 -12.50
N THR A 280 -32.21 -17.47 -11.50
CA THR A 280 -32.72 -17.90 -10.18
C THR A 280 -33.33 -16.77 -9.33
N LYS A 281 -33.18 -15.51 -9.75
CA LYS A 281 -33.51 -14.32 -8.94
C LYS A 281 -34.96 -13.91 -9.16
N LYS A 282 -35.84 -14.45 -8.31
CA LYS A 282 -37.33 -14.39 -8.41
C LYS A 282 -37.91 -13.01 -8.77
N ASP A 283 -37.42 -11.92 -8.19
CA ASP A 283 -37.94 -10.56 -8.44
C ASP A 283 -37.24 -9.83 -9.60
N GLY A 284 -36.21 -10.46 -10.19
CA GLY A 284 -35.18 -9.82 -10.99
C GLY A 284 -34.24 -8.95 -10.14
N HIS A 285 -32.93 -9.00 -10.38
CA HIS A 285 -32.04 -7.97 -9.80
C HIS A 285 -32.43 -6.60 -10.37
N ARG A 286 -32.66 -5.59 -9.52
CA ARG A 286 -32.95 -4.25 -10.05
C ARG A 286 -31.70 -3.71 -10.75
N ARG A 287 -31.92 -2.99 -11.87
CA ARG A 287 -30.86 -2.60 -12.82
C ARG A 287 -29.68 -1.79 -12.24
N ASN A 288 -29.85 -1.19 -11.06
CA ASN A 288 -28.83 -0.40 -10.34
C ASN A 288 -28.35 -1.04 -9.02
N GLU A 289 -28.89 -2.19 -8.60
CA GLU A 289 -28.53 -2.80 -7.32
C GLU A 289 -27.24 -3.64 -7.43
N PRO A 290 -26.40 -3.68 -6.38
CA PRO A 290 -25.21 -4.54 -6.38
C PRO A 290 -25.58 -6.02 -6.45
N LEU A 291 -25.02 -6.74 -7.43
CA LEU A 291 -25.18 -8.19 -7.58
C LEU A 291 -24.62 -8.95 -6.37
N PHE A 292 -23.53 -8.42 -5.80
CA PHE A 292 -22.85 -8.98 -4.62
C PHE A 292 -22.64 -7.86 -3.59
N PRO A 293 -23.48 -7.71 -2.56
CA PRO A 293 -23.44 -6.55 -1.65
C PRO A 293 -22.33 -6.64 -0.59
N VAL A 294 -21.07 -6.80 -1.03
CA VAL A 294 -19.89 -7.11 -0.17
C VAL A 294 -19.00 -5.93 0.20
N SER A 295 -19.19 -4.73 -0.37
CA SER A 295 -18.48 -3.53 0.08
C SER A 295 -19.41 -2.37 0.39
N GLY A 296 -19.19 -1.70 1.52
CA GLY A 296 -19.94 -0.52 1.97
C GLY A 296 -19.47 0.79 1.31
N LYS A 297 -18.83 0.69 0.13
CA LYS A 297 -18.34 1.82 -0.67
C LYS A 297 -19.26 2.18 -1.83
N VAL A 298 -20.31 1.40 -2.03
CA VAL A 298 -21.27 1.56 -3.13
C VAL A 298 -22.67 1.77 -2.55
N PRO A 299 -23.55 2.51 -3.26
CA PRO A 299 -24.97 2.59 -2.87
C PRO A 299 -25.58 1.19 -2.77
N GLY A 300 -26.27 0.90 -1.67
CA GLY A 300 -26.87 -0.42 -1.40
C GLY A 300 -25.90 -1.54 -0.98
N GLY A 301 -24.58 -1.28 -0.94
CA GLY A 301 -23.59 -2.28 -0.52
C GLY A 301 -23.34 -2.31 0.99
N THR A 302 -22.89 -3.46 1.51
CA THR A 302 -22.54 -3.65 2.94
C THR A 302 -21.08 -4.08 3.06
N GLU A 303 -20.30 -3.56 4.01
CA GLU A 303 -18.88 -3.94 4.15
C GLU A 303 -18.71 -5.29 4.88
N ARG A 304 -18.84 -6.40 4.14
CA ARG A 304 -18.86 -7.78 4.66
C ARG A 304 -17.47 -8.39 4.80
N LYS A 305 -17.26 -9.32 5.73
CA LYS A 305 -15.97 -9.99 6.01
C LYS A 305 -15.75 -11.17 5.06
N THR A 306 -15.49 -10.89 3.78
CA THR A 306 -15.30 -11.91 2.74
C THR A 306 -14.15 -12.91 3.00
N HIS A 307 -13.19 -12.58 3.87
CA HIS A 307 -12.21 -13.55 4.37
C HIS A 307 -12.87 -14.62 5.26
N LYS A 308 -13.80 -14.25 6.16
CA LYS A 308 -14.56 -15.21 6.99
C LYS A 308 -15.55 -16.05 6.19
N MET A 309 -16.05 -15.51 5.08
CA MET A 309 -16.87 -16.28 4.13
C MET A 309 -16.03 -17.41 3.54
N MET A 310 -14.94 -17.06 2.85
CA MET A 310 -14.06 -18.03 2.18
C MET A 310 -13.39 -18.99 3.17
N GLN A 311 -12.99 -18.53 4.36
CA GLN A 311 -12.47 -19.39 5.45
C GLN A 311 -13.48 -20.46 5.88
N ARG A 312 -14.77 -20.12 6.02
CA ARG A 312 -15.82 -21.07 6.43
C ARG A 312 -16.25 -21.99 5.29
N ASP A 313 -16.30 -21.48 4.06
CA ASP A 313 -16.59 -22.29 2.88
C ASP A 313 -15.45 -23.30 2.61
N LEU A 314 -14.18 -22.91 2.79
CA LEU A 314 -13.01 -23.79 2.75
C LEU A 314 -13.03 -24.85 3.87
N ALA A 315 -13.31 -24.46 5.11
CA ALA A 315 -13.44 -25.41 6.22
C ALA A 315 -14.55 -26.45 5.96
N ARG A 316 -15.67 -26.03 5.36
CA ARG A 316 -16.72 -26.96 4.88
C ARG A 316 -16.24 -27.84 3.74
N ALA A 317 -15.42 -27.32 2.81
CA ALA A 317 -14.85 -28.12 1.73
C ALA A 317 -13.91 -29.21 2.26
N LYS A 318 -13.03 -28.89 3.23
CA LYS A 318 -12.18 -29.89 3.90
C LYS A 318 -13.02 -30.96 4.61
N GLN A 319 -14.08 -30.55 5.33
CA GLN A 319 -14.99 -31.48 6.00
C GLN A 319 -15.66 -32.45 5.01
N LEU A 320 -16.25 -31.93 3.93
CA LEU A 320 -16.88 -32.77 2.89
C LEU A 320 -15.88 -33.73 2.21
N TRP A 321 -14.64 -33.30 2.01
CA TRP A 321 -13.57 -34.14 1.47
C TRP A 321 -13.10 -35.24 2.42
N ILE A 322 -13.22 -35.05 3.74
CA ILE A 322 -12.99 -36.11 4.73
C ILE A 322 -14.18 -37.08 4.77
N GLU A 323 -15.40 -36.56 4.64
CA GLU A 323 -16.67 -37.32 4.59
C GLU A 323 -16.87 -38.12 3.28
N GLU A 324 -16.00 -37.96 2.28
CA GLU A 324 -15.98 -38.75 1.03
C GLU A 324 -15.34 -40.15 1.18
N ILE A 325 -14.73 -40.45 2.32
CA ILE A 325 -14.05 -41.73 2.61
C ILE A 325 -14.88 -42.55 3.61
N ASP A 326 -14.90 -43.87 3.41
CA ASP A 326 -15.60 -44.81 4.31
C ASP A 326 -14.99 -44.74 5.72
N GLU A 327 -15.84 -44.84 6.75
CA GLU A 327 -15.37 -44.84 8.15
C GLU A 327 -14.46 -46.04 8.46
N MET A 328 -14.51 -47.11 7.66
CA MET A 328 -13.58 -48.25 7.75
C MET A 328 -12.16 -47.93 7.29
N GLU A 329 -11.95 -46.94 6.42
CA GLU A 329 -10.63 -46.56 5.87
C GLU A 329 -9.88 -45.58 6.78
N THR A 330 -9.79 -45.95 8.06
CA THR A 330 -9.35 -45.08 9.16
C THR A 330 -7.96 -44.45 9.00
N GLU A 331 -7.04 -45.03 8.23
CA GLU A 331 -5.72 -44.44 7.97
C GLU A 331 -5.73 -43.36 6.87
N GLU A 332 -6.51 -43.52 5.78
CA GLU A 332 -6.65 -42.43 4.81
C GLU A 332 -7.43 -41.27 5.43
N ARG A 333 -8.48 -41.56 6.21
CA ARG A 333 -9.22 -40.54 6.95
C ARG A 333 -8.32 -39.67 7.84
N LYS A 334 -7.41 -40.30 8.62
CA LYS A 334 -6.39 -39.58 9.41
C LYS A 334 -5.46 -38.72 8.54
N GLN A 335 -5.04 -39.21 7.38
CA GLN A 335 -4.20 -38.44 6.45
C GLN A 335 -4.94 -37.22 5.89
N ARG A 336 -6.23 -37.36 5.52
CA ARG A 336 -7.08 -36.23 5.09
C ARG A 336 -7.32 -35.23 6.21
N GLU A 337 -7.56 -35.69 7.43
CA GLU A 337 -7.70 -34.83 8.62
C GLU A 337 -6.41 -34.02 8.93
N GLN A 338 -5.24 -34.65 8.79
CA GLN A 338 -3.92 -34.04 9.03
C GLN A 338 -3.38 -33.16 7.87
N SER A 339 -3.93 -33.30 6.67
CA SER A 339 -3.49 -32.55 5.48
C SER A 339 -3.84 -31.06 5.54
N ASP A 340 -2.97 -30.19 5.01
CA ASP A 340 -3.26 -28.74 4.84
C ASP A 340 -4.12 -28.44 3.60
N TYR A 341 -4.52 -29.47 2.86
CA TYR A 341 -5.42 -29.39 1.72
C TYR A 341 -6.76 -28.73 2.09
N LEU A 342 -7.23 -27.81 1.24
CA LEU A 342 -8.41 -26.97 1.49
C LEU A 342 -8.33 -26.07 2.74
N GLU A 343 -7.21 -26.01 3.47
CA GLU A 343 -7.12 -25.10 4.62
C GLU A 343 -6.95 -23.64 4.20
N TYR A 344 -7.54 -22.76 5.02
CA TYR A 344 -7.50 -21.31 4.84
C TYR A 344 -6.09 -20.71 5.01
N CYS A 345 -5.23 -21.39 5.77
CA CYS A 345 -3.79 -21.15 5.86
C CYS A 345 -3.13 -22.51 5.70
N ASN A 346 -2.22 -22.65 4.74
CA ASN A 346 -1.54 -23.93 4.49
C ASN A 346 -0.27 -24.07 5.35
N ALA A 347 0.44 -25.20 5.25
CA ALA A 347 1.66 -25.48 6.01
C ALA A 347 2.78 -24.44 5.80
N ASP A 348 2.87 -23.82 4.62
CA ASP A 348 3.81 -22.71 4.32
C ASP A 348 3.43 -21.37 4.98
N GLY A 349 2.28 -21.29 5.66
CA GLY A 349 1.73 -20.04 6.20
C GLY A 349 1.08 -19.14 5.14
N LEU A 350 0.69 -19.69 3.98
CA LEU A 350 0.07 -18.92 2.88
C LEU A 350 -1.46 -19.00 2.95
N TYR A 351 -2.10 -17.84 2.83
CA TYR A 351 -3.54 -17.71 3.03
C TYR A 351 -4.37 -17.86 1.74
N ALA A 352 -5.52 -18.50 1.86
CA ALA A 352 -6.56 -18.60 0.84
C ALA A 352 -7.72 -17.62 1.12
N ASP A 353 -7.42 -16.31 1.19
CA ASP A 353 -8.44 -15.27 1.40
C ASP A 353 -9.13 -14.83 0.09
N PHE A 354 -10.13 -13.96 0.18
CA PHE A 354 -10.88 -13.52 -1.01
C PHE A 354 -10.01 -12.92 -2.13
N HIS A 355 -8.82 -12.39 -1.81
CA HIS A 355 -7.86 -11.89 -2.80
C HIS A 355 -7.03 -13.01 -3.44
N SER A 356 -6.96 -14.20 -2.84
CA SER A 356 -6.35 -15.39 -3.41
C SER A 356 -7.09 -15.87 -4.68
N ASN A 357 -8.38 -15.58 -4.83
CA ASN A 357 -9.10 -15.75 -6.12
C ASN A 357 -8.42 -14.99 -7.27
N ARG A 358 -7.82 -13.82 -6.98
CA ARG A 358 -7.07 -13.03 -7.96
C ARG A 358 -5.63 -13.52 -8.12
N HIS A 359 -5.04 -14.20 -7.13
CA HIS A 359 -3.80 -14.95 -7.32
C HIS A 359 -4.06 -16.12 -8.27
N LEU A 360 -5.12 -16.90 -8.02
CA LEU A 360 -5.62 -17.96 -8.91
C LEU A 360 -5.83 -17.45 -10.35
N PHE A 361 -6.53 -16.33 -10.57
CA PHE A 361 -6.66 -15.74 -11.91
C PHE A 361 -5.33 -15.52 -12.62
N ILE A 362 -4.33 -14.98 -11.90
CA ILE A 362 -3.02 -14.65 -12.45
C ILE A 362 -2.18 -15.90 -12.73
N THR A 363 -2.24 -16.90 -11.83
CA THR A 363 -1.60 -18.21 -11.98
C THR A 363 -2.24 -19.04 -13.10
N SER A 364 -3.57 -19.06 -13.24
CA SER A 364 -4.25 -19.77 -14.31
C SER A 364 -3.94 -19.20 -15.70
N LEU A 365 -3.76 -17.87 -15.82
CA LEU A 365 -3.29 -17.25 -17.05
C LEU A 365 -1.87 -17.71 -17.41
N GLU A 366 -0.96 -17.78 -16.43
CA GLU A 366 0.43 -18.17 -16.65
C GLU A 366 0.57 -19.67 -16.97
N ARG A 367 -0.16 -20.54 -16.27
CA ARG A 367 -0.33 -21.96 -16.63
C ARG A 367 -0.91 -22.17 -18.02
N ALA A 368 -1.72 -21.24 -18.53
CA ALA A 368 -2.20 -21.22 -19.91
C ALA A 368 -1.20 -20.60 -20.92
N GLY A 369 0.05 -20.40 -20.54
CA GLY A 369 1.11 -19.84 -21.39
C GLY A 369 0.98 -18.34 -21.69
N ILE A 370 0.07 -17.63 -21.02
CA ILE A 370 -0.21 -16.22 -21.32
C ILE A 370 0.93 -15.34 -20.79
N SER A 371 1.59 -14.62 -21.69
CA SER A 371 2.76 -13.79 -21.36
C SER A 371 2.55 -12.88 -20.14
N PRO A 372 3.56 -12.65 -19.29
CA PRO A 372 3.44 -11.80 -18.10
C PRO A 372 2.95 -10.38 -18.38
N LYS A 373 3.13 -9.87 -19.62
CA LYS A 373 2.62 -8.57 -20.04
C LYS A 373 1.10 -8.59 -20.30
N MET A 374 0.58 -9.65 -20.90
CA MET A 374 -0.86 -9.85 -21.07
C MET A 374 -1.51 -10.14 -19.71
N ALA A 375 -0.91 -10.98 -18.88
CA ALA A 375 -1.36 -11.22 -17.50
C ALA A 375 -1.35 -9.93 -16.65
N GLN A 376 -0.34 -9.05 -16.77
CA GLN A 376 -0.35 -7.72 -16.14
C GLN A 376 -1.55 -6.87 -16.58
N THR A 377 -1.90 -6.96 -17.87
CA THR A 377 -2.97 -6.17 -18.50
C THR A 377 -4.35 -6.66 -18.04
N LEU A 378 -4.62 -7.96 -18.13
CA LEU A 378 -5.85 -8.61 -17.64
C LEU A 378 -6.02 -8.44 -16.12
N ALA A 379 -4.95 -8.64 -15.35
CA ALA A 379 -4.96 -8.33 -13.91
C ALA A 379 -5.18 -6.83 -13.64
N ARG A 380 -4.95 -5.94 -14.61
CA ARG A 380 -4.92 -4.49 -14.43
C ARG A 380 -3.92 -4.07 -13.34
N HIS A 381 -2.72 -4.65 -13.34
CA HIS A 381 -1.60 -4.24 -12.47
C HIS A 381 -0.87 -3.00 -13.03
N SER A 382 -0.44 -2.09 -12.15
CA SER A 382 0.27 -0.85 -12.54
C SER A 382 1.75 -1.08 -12.80
N ASP A 383 2.30 -2.09 -12.14
CA ASP A 383 3.70 -2.50 -12.17
C ASP A 383 3.74 -4.01 -12.47
N VAL A 384 4.64 -4.45 -13.33
CA VAL A 384 4.78 -5.86 -13.71
C VAL A 384 5.25 -6.72 -12.52
N ARG A 385 5.99 -6.12 -11.57
CA ARG A 385 6.44 -6.76 -10.33
C ARG A 385 5.29 -7.24 -9.44
N LEU A 386 4.08 -6.65 -9.57
CA LEU A 386 2.88 -7.11 -8.86
C LEU A 386 2.26 -8.36 -9.49
N THR A 387 2.57 -8.65 -10.76
CA THR A 387 2.12 -9.87 -11.46
C THR A 387 3.17 -10.97 -11.25
N LEU A 388 4.44 -10.65 -11.52
CA LEU A 388 5.57 -11.56 -11.28
C LEU A 388 5.69 -11.98 -9.80
N GLY A 389 5.30 -11.11 -8.87
CA GLY A 389 5.22 -11.42 -7.44
C GLY A 389 4.07 -12.34 -7.01
N VAL A 390 3.23 -12.81 -7.93
CA VAL A 390 2.30 -13.95 -7.71
C VAL A 390 3.00 -15.26 -8.08
N TYR A 391 3.83 -15.24 -9.13
CA TYR A 391 4.59 -16.40 -9.61
C TYR A 391 5.78 -16.76 -8.72
N THR A 392 6.06 -16.07 -7.60
CA THR A 392 7.20 -16.40 -6.71
C THR A 392 7.03 -17.72 -5.93
N HIS A 393 6.04 -18.54 -6.30
CA HIS A 393 5.80 -19.89 -5.81
C HIS A 393 5.88 -20.91 -6.98
N VAL A 394 6.82 -20.70 -7.92
CA VAL A 394 7.17 -21.71 -8.95
C VAL A 394 7.66 -22.97 -8.23
N GLY A 395 6.92 -24.07 -8.36
CA GLY A 395 7.26 -25.32 -7.68
C GLY A 395 8.57 -25.92 -8.21
N VAL A 396 9.22 -26.79 -7.42
CA VAL A 396 10.44 -27.48 -7.88
C VAL A 396 10.17 -28.28 -9.16
N HIS A 397 8.97 -28.83 -9.32
CA HIS A 397 8.54 -29.51 -10.55
C HIS A 397 8.43 -28.56 -11.75
N ASP A 398 7.85 -27.37 -11.59
CA ASP A 398 7.76 -26.36 -12.66
C ASP A 398 9.17 -25.87 -13.07
N GLN A 399 10.06 -25.67 -12.09
CA GLN A 399 11.47 -25.33 -12.33
C GLN A 399 12.19 -26.48 -13.07
N THR A 400 11.96 -27.73 -12.67
CA THR A 400 12.56 -28.91 -13.30
C THR A 400 12.08 -29.09 -14.74
N ALA A 401 10.79 -28.88 -15.00
CA ALA A 401 10.23 -28.91 -16.36
C ALA A 401 10.81 -27.78 -17.23
N ALA A 402 10.93 -26.56 -16.69
CA ALA A 402 11.53 -25.43 -17.40
C ALA A 402 13.01 -25.68 -17.72
N ILE A 403 13.81 -26.21 -16.78
CA ILE A 403 15.22 -26.58 -17.01
C ILE A 403 15.32 -27.74 -18.01
N SER A 404 14.43 -28.74 -17.95
CA SER A 404 14.40 -29.86 -18.89
C SER A 404 13.94 -29.47 -20.30
N SER A 405 13.29 -28.30 -20.46
CA SER A 405 12.93 -27.72 -21.76
C SER A 405 14.07 -26.95 -22.44
N LEU A 406 15.18 -26.71 -21.73
CA LEU A 406 16.39 -26.16 -22.33
C LEU A 406 17.01 -27.18 -23.29
N PRO A 407 17.62 -26.75 -24.42
CA PRO A 407 18.40 -27.65 -25.24
C PRO A 407 19.54 -28.26 -24.41
N ALA A 408 19.84 -29.54 -24.66
CA ALA A 408 20.94 -30.22 -24.00
C ALA A 408 22.25 -29.41 -24.13
N PRO A 409 23.09 -29.33 -23.09
CA PRO A 409 24.35 -28.60 -23.15
C PRO A 409 25.19 -29.04 -24.36
N PRO A 410 25.84 -28.12 -25.10
CA PRO A 410 26.63 -28.43 -26.29
C PRO A 410 27.98 -29.07 -25.93
N ILE A 411 27.92 -30.24 -25.29
CA ILE A 411 29.06 -31.08 -24.96
C ILE A 411 29.29 -31.99 -26.17
N GLN A 412 30.33 -31.67 -26.94
CA GLN A 412 30.95 -32.69 -27.79
C GLN A 412 31.52 -33.76 -26.86
N ARG A 413 30.83 -34.90 -26.74
CA ARG A 413 31.49 -36.12 -26.30
C ARG A 413 32.53 -36.47 -27.36
N PRO A 414 33.76 -36.85 -27.00
CA PRO A 414 34.64 -37.56 -27.93
C PRO A 414 33.88 -38.77 -28.48
N GLU A 415 33.95 -39.00 -29.78
CA GLU A 415 33.22 -40.09 -30.43
C GLU A 415 33.90 -41.42 -30.09
N GLU A 416 33.41 -42.11 -29.06
CA GLU A 416 33.64 -43.55 -28.92
C GLU A 416 32.92 -44.26 -30.07
N ALA A 417 33.71 -44.65 -31.08
CA ALA A 417 33.24 -45.14 -32.36
C ALA A 417 32.60 -46.54 -32.26
N SER A 418 31.36 -46.60 -31.79
CA SER A 418 30.49 -47.78 -31.87
C SER A 418 29.92 -47.93 -33.28
N ALA A 419 30.77 -48.40 -34.20
CA ALA A 419 30.40 -48.67 -35.58
C ALA A 419 29.33 -49.78 -35.69
N SER A 420 28.07 -49.37 -35.80
CA SER A 420 26.95 -50.25 -36.16
C SER A 420 26.62 -50.07 -37.65
N LEU A 421 26.82 -51.13 -38.44
CA LEU A 421 26.61 -51.12 -39.88
C LEU A 421 25.12 -51.10 -40.22
N ALA A 422 24.60 -49.96 -40.65
CA ALA A 422 23.28 -49.87 -41.25
C ALA A 422 23.36 -50.16 -42.76
N GLN A 423 22.72 -51.25 -43.21
CA GLN A 423 22.49 -51.46 -44.64
C GLN A 423 21.54 -50.39 -45.19
N THR A 424 21.87 -49.84 -46.36
CA THR A 424 21.07 -48.82 -47.04
C THR A 424 19.93 -49.43 -47.85
N GLY A 425 18.70 -49.01 -47.57
CA GLY A 425 17.52 -49.17 -48.43
C GLY A 425 16.88 -47.80 -48.70
N THR A 426 16.33 -47.62 -49.90
CA THR A 426 15.64 -46.40 -50.37
C THR A 426 14.29 -46.21 -49.63
N ASP A 427 13.61 -45.05 -49.60
CA ASP A 427 13.44 -43.99 -50.61
C ASP A 427 13.26 -42.56 -49.99
N GLY A 428 13.18 -41.53 -50.85
CA GLY A 428 12.82 -40.15 -50.49
C GLY A 428 11.32 -39.82 -50.72
N PRO A 429 10.87 -38.54 -50.67
CA PRO A 429 11.69 -37.32 -50.61
C PRO A 429 11.32 -36.29 -49.50
N GLN A 430 12.36 -35.54 -49.09
CA GLN A 430 12.40 -34.13 -48.64
C GLN A 430 11.07 -33.41 -48.33
N THR A 431 10.88 -33.00 -47.06
CA THR A 431 10.04 -31.84 -46.71
C THR A 431 10.88 -30.76 -46.02
N THR A 432 10.75 -29.50 -46.45
CA THR A 432 11.66 -28.42 -46.05
C THR A 432 11.24 -27.75 -44.73
N PRO A 433 12.14 -27.58 -43.73
CA PRO A 433 11.83 -26.85 -42.51
C PRO A 433 11.65 -25.35 -42.76
N ARG A 434 10.58 -24.79 -42.21
CA ARG A 434 10.09 -23.42 -42.43
C ARG A 434 10.96 -22.39 -41.69
N LYS A 435 11.74 -21.57 -42.41
CA LYS A 435 12.54 -20.48 -41.83
C LYS A 435 11.64 -19.45 -41.11
N VAL A 436 11.93 -19.18 -39.84
CA VAL A 436 11.31 -18.10 -39.05
C VAL A 436 12.16 -16.82 -39.21
N PRO A 437 11.61 -15.65 -39.58
CA PRO A 437 12.41 -14.44 -39.74
C PRO A 437 12.82 -13.81 -38.40
N THR A 438 14.12 -13.62 -38.17
CA THR A 438 14.63 -12.89 -37.01
C THR A 438 14.46 -11.37 -37.20
N VAL A 439 13.41 -10.80 -36.63
CA VAL A 439 13.18 -9.34 -36.65
C VAL A 439 14.04 -8.65 -35.58
N VAL A 440 15.17 -8.06 -36.01
CA VAL A 440 16.05 -7.27 -35.14
C VAL A 440 15.64 -5.78 -35.17
N PRO A 441 15.38 -5.12 -34.03
CA PRO A 441 15.12 -3.68 -34.00
C PRO A 441 16.33 -2.85 -34.46
N ARG A 442 16.16 -1.99 -35.46
CA ARG A 442 17.17 -0.99 -35.84
C ARG A 442 17.27 0.08 -34.75
N GLY A 443 18.32 0.05 -33.92
CA GLY A 443 18.44 1.01 -32.82
C GLY A 443 19.78 1.13 -32.07
N ALA A 444 20.84 0.42 -32.48
CA ALA A 444 22.16 0.52 -31.83
C ALA A 444 23.27 0.71 -32.87
N ARG A 445 23.92 1.88 -32.84
CA ARG A 445 25.24 2.12 -33.42
C ARG A 445 26.24 2.24 -32.26
N ASN A 446 27.50 1.89 -32.54
CA ASN A 446 28.64 1.85 -31.60
C ASN A 446 28.53 0.68 -30.59
N GLY A 447 29.37 -0.36 -30.65
CA GLY A 447 30.38 -0.71 -31.66
C GLY A 447 30.97 -2.10 -31.39
N ALA A 448 31.37 -2.82 -32.44
CA ALA A 448 32.24 -4.00 -32.33
C ALA A 448 33.72 -3.52 -32.24
N ILE A 449 34.74 -4.28 -31.84
CA ILE A 449 35.28 -5.60 -32.26
C ILE A 449 36.29 -6.00 -31.12
N ARG A 450 36.59 -7.25 -30.68
CA ARG A 450 37.03 -8.50 -31.35
C ARG A 450 36.93 -9.72 -30.39
N LEU A 451 36.91 -10.94 -30.94
CA LEU A 451 37.35 -12.21 -30.31
C LEU A 451 38.86 -12.43 -30.66
N ALA A 452 39.69 -13.34 -30.14
CA ALA A 452 39.59 -14.48 -29.20
C ALA A 452 41.04 -14.78 -28.65
N SER A 453 41.33 -15.69 -27.70
CA SER A 453 40.44 -16.52 -26.86
C SER A 453 40.99 -16.90 -25.46
N PRO A 454 42.15 -17.60 -25.29
CA PRO A 454 42.27 -18.52 -24.14
C PRO A 454 43.35 -18.16 -23.10
N GLY A 455 42.92 -18.08 -21.83
CA GLY A 455 43.78 -18.09 -20.64
C GLY A 455 43.02 -18.71 -19.47
N TYR A 456 43.33 -19.96 -19.13
CA TYR A 456 42.64 -20.74 -18.10
C TYR A 456 43.33 -20.57 -16.75
N GLN A 457 42.59 -20.11 -15.72
CA GLN A 457 42.82 -20.51 -14.32
C GLN A 457 41.62 -20.15 -13.44
N THR A 458 41.20 -21.10 -12.60
CA THR A 458 40.16 -20.95 -11.59
C THR A 458 40.74 -20.40 -10.29
N ALA A 459 40.20 -19.29 -9.78
CA ALA A 459 40.52 -18.83 -8.43
C ALA A 459 39.78 -19.70 -7.38
N PRO A 460 40.47 -20.23 -6.35
CA PRO A 460 39.86 -21.07 -5.33
C PRO A 460 39.08 -20.26 -4.28
N ILE A 461 38.18 -20.95 -3.59
CA ILE A 461 37.54 -20.47 -2.36
C ILE A 461 38.49 -20.78 -1.19
N CYS A 462 38.78 -19.78 -0.35
CA CYS A 462 39.48 -19.98 0.92
C CYS A 462 38.73 -19.25 2.05
N THR A 463 38.31 -20.03 3.05
CA THR A 463 37.88 -19.59 4.38
C THR A 463 39.02 -19.75 5.37
N GLU A 464 38.97 -19.00 6.49
CA GLU A 464 39.73 -19.26 7.74
C GLU A 464 41.27 -19.14 7.66
N THR A 465 42.04 -18.91 8.72
CA THR A 465 41.94 -18.07 9.95
C THR A 465 43.38 -17.88 10.49
N SER A 466 43.56 -17.04 11.53
CA SER A 466 44.68 -17.10 12.52
C SER A 466 46.14 -16.88 12.04
N ASP A 467 47.08 -16.38 12.86
CA ASP A 467 47.06 -15.66 14.15
C ASP A 467 48.38 -14.85 14.35
N GLU A 468 48.38 -13.87 15.27
CA GLU A 468 49.51 -13.31 16.06
C GLU A 468 50.75 -12.70 15.31
N GLU A 469 51.57 -11.76 15.82
CA GLU A 469 52.07 -11.46 17.19
C GLU A 469 52.02 -9.95 17.60
N ALA A 470 52.66 -9.59 18.72
CA ALA A 470 52.32 -8.46 19.62
C ALA A 470 53.40 -7.39 19.90
N ALA A 471 52.97 -6.28 20.52
CA ALA A 471 53.66 -5.41 21.51
C ALA A 471 52.60 -4.41 22.08
N GLU A 472 52.12 -4.42 23.34
CA GLU A 472 52.73 -4.11 24.67
C GLU A 472 52.87 -2.59 24.97
N GLU A 473 52.46 -2.01 26.14
CA GLU A 473 51.95 -2.46 27.49
C GLU A 473 50.39 -2.21 27.68
N GLU A 474 49.61 -2.15 28.80
CA GLU A 474 49.60 -2.36 30.31
C GLU A 474 48.10 -2.51 30.82
N GLU A 475 47.77 -2.78 32.11
CA GLU A 475 46.39 -2.88 32.69
C GLU A 475 45.87 -1.69 33.57
N ALA A 476 46.69 -0.99 34.39
CA ALA A 476 46.27 -0.23 35.59
C ALA A 476 44.87 0.47 35.56
N SER A 477 43.86 0.11 36.37
CA SER A 477 43.86 -0.87 37.47
C SER A 477 42.48 -1.50 37.79
N ARG A 478 42.51 -2.59 38.57
CA ARG A 478 41.41 -3.49 38.99
C ARG A 478 41.27 -3.50 40.54
N PRO A 479 40.15 -3.92 41.17
CA PRO A 479 39.71 -5.35 41.29
C PRO A 479 38.18 -5.58 41.14
N LYS A 480 37.63 -6.70 40.64
CA LYS A 480 37.68 -8.16 40.98
C LYS A 480 36.81 -8.65 42.16
N ALA A 481 35.65 -9.27 41.87
CA ALA A 481 35.01 -10.40 42.59
C ALA A 481 33.80 -10.94 41.78
N LYS A 482 33.36 -12.21 41.80
CA LYS A 482 33.93 -13.52 42.20
C LYS A 482 33.19 -14.64 41.41
N ARG A 483 33.78 -15.82 41.20
CA ARG A 483 33.20 -16.96 40.42
C ARG A 483 32.27 -17.88 41.25
N ARG A 484 31.21 -18.41 40.60
CA ARG A 484 30.63 -19.78 40.71
C ARG A 484 29.41 -19.88 39.75
N GLY A 485 29.10 -20.99 39.05
CA GLY A 485 29.90 -22.19 38.78
C GLY A 485 29.18 -23.54 38.98
N THR A 486 28.30 -23.95 38.06
CA THR A 486 27.78 -25.33 37.89
C THR A 486 27.16 -25.53 36.50
N LEU A 487 27.23 -26.74 35.93
CA LEU A 487 26.39 -27.17 34.81
C LEU A 487 25.16 -27.92 35.32
N ARG A 488 24.06 -27.87 34.56
CA ARG A 488 23.17 -29.02 34.36
C ARG A 488 22.39 -28.89 33.05
N THR A 489 22.14 -30.01 32.39
CA THR A 489 21.11 -30.16 31.35
C THR A 489 19.72 -30.12 31.98
N ASP A 490 18.67 -29.93 31.17
CA ASP A 490 17.59 -30.90 30.96
C ASP A 490 16.55 -30.37 29.94
N LEU A 491 15.66 -31.24 29.45
CA LEU A 491 14.75 -30.97 28.32
C LEU A 491 13.35 -30.49 28.77
N HIS A 492 12.64 -29.88 27.80
CA HIS A 492 11.18 -29.77 27.67
C HIS A 492 10.31 -29.40 28.89
N SER A 493 9.67 -28.22 28.80
CA SER A 493 8.26 -28.05 29.18
C SER A 493 7.60 -26.90 28.38
N PRO A 494 6.27 -26.91 28.19
CA PRO A 494 5.60 -26.13 27.14
C PRO A 494 5.25 -24.68 27.54
N GLN A 495 4.90 -23.87 26.53
CA GLN A 495 4.35 -22.52 26.76
C GLN A 495 2.85 -22.57 27.11
N PRO A 496 2.36 -21.68 27.99
CA PRO A 496 0.95 -21.62 28.35
C PRO A 496 0.08 -21.02 27.22
N PRO A 497 -1.19 -21.42 27.11
CA PRO A 497 -2.10 -20.89 26.10
C PRO A 497 -2.46 -19.41 26.33
N CYS A 498 -2.73 -18.68 25.24
CA CYS A 498 -3.12 -17.28 25.31
C CYS A 498 -4.55 -17.11 25.84
N ILE A 499 -4.72 -16.23 26.83
CA ILE A 499 -6.01 -15.91 27.44
C ILE A 499 -6.77 -14.92 26.56
N ASP A 500 -8.05 -15.21 26.31
CA ASP A 500 -8.95 -14.37 25.54
C ASP A 500 -9.35 -13.10 26.31
N LEU A 501 -9.30 -11.93 25.67
CA LEU A 501 -9.69 -10.65 26.28
C LEU A 501 -10.51 -9.79 25.32
N HIS A 502 -11.83 -9.88 25.48
CA HIS A 502 -12.80 -9.04 24.80
C HIS A 502 -12.58 -7.53 25.05
N ARG A 503 -12.10 -6.81 24.03
CA ARG A 503 -12.49 -5.39 23.84
C ARG A 503 -12.41 -4.98 22.37
N ALA A 504 -13.35 -4.13 21.95
CA ALA A 504 -13.54 -3.79 20.55
C ALA A 504 -12.49 -2.78 20.02
N GLU A 505 -11.43 -3.28 19.37
CA GLU A 505 -10.59 -2.47 18.47
C GLU A 505 -10.95 -2.78 17.00
N PHE A 506 -11.11 -1.74 16.18
CA PHE A 506 -11.34 -1.88 14.73
C PHE A 506 -10.05 -2.31 14.01
N GLU A 507 -9.98 -3.56 13.58
CA GLU A 507 -8.85 -4.07 12.80
C GLU A 507 -8.69 -3.36 11.44
N VAL A 508 -7.56 -2.67 11.27
CA VAL A 508 -7.26 -1.93 10.03
C VAL A 508 -6.64 -2.89 9.01
N SER A 509 -7.50 -3.44 8.14
CA SER A 509 -7.10 -4.31 7.03
C SER A 509 -5.89 -3.77 6.23
N PRO A 510 -4.83 -4.57 6.02
CA PRO A 510 -3.57 -4.12 5.44
C PRO A 510 -3.71 -3.87 3.93
N THR A 511 -3.90 -2.60 3.56
CA THR A 511 -3.94 -2.19 2.15
C THR A 511 -2.66 -1.46 1.76
N GLY A 512 -1.86 -2.09 0.91
CA GLY A 512 -0.62 -1.52 0.40
C GLY A 512 -0.86 -0.22 -0.39
N PHE A 513 -0.30 0.87 0.11
CA PHE A 513 -0.30 2.19 -0.52
C PHE A 513 1.12 2.71 -0.74
N GLU A 514 1.64 2.51 -1.95
CA GLU A 514 2.76 3.28 -2.47
C GLU A 514 2.43 4.80 -2.50
N PRO A 515 3.42 5.69 -2.48
CA PRO A 515 3.19 7.12 -2.65
C PRO A 515 2.97 7.46 -4.13
N VAL A 516 1.93 8.24 -4.43
CA VAL A 516 1.78 8.83 -5.77
C VAL A 516 2.84 9.92 -5.95
N THR A 517 3.83 9.64 -6.78
CA THR A 517 4.80 10.64 -7.26
C THR A 517 4.50 10.94 -8.71
N PHE A 518 4.12 12.18 -9.01
CA PHE A 518 4.09 12.72 -10.38
C PHE A 518 5.04 13.91 -10.44
N GLY A 519 5.85 13.95 -11.50
CA GLY A 519 6.86 14.98 -11.71
C GLY A 519 6.26 16.31 -12.19
N SER A 520 7.07 17.36 -12.08
CA SER A 520 6.76 18.70 -12.59
C SER A 520 6.70 18.72 -14.11
N GLY A 521 5.62 19.23 -14.72
CA GLY A 521 5.57 19.43 -16.17
C GLY A 521 4.30 20.11 -16.67
N GLY A 522 4.45 21.04 -17.61
CA GLY A 522 3.35 21.62 -18.39
C GLY A 522 2.67 22.88 -17.82
N ARG A 523 3.20 24.07 -18.15
CA ARG A 523 2.41 25.31 -18.09
C ARG A 523 1.29 25.21 -19.14
N ARG A 524 0.01 25.24 -18.72
CA ARG A 524 -1.12 25.43 -19.64
C ARG A 524 -1.53 26.90 -19.68
N THR A 525 -1.34 27.55 -20.82
CA THR A 525 -1.90 28.88 -21.12
C THR A 525 -3.43 28.82 -21.18
N LYS A 526 -4.12 29.76 -20.52
CA LYS A 526 -5.58 29.87 -20.63
C LYS A 526 -5.96 30.59 -21.93
N PRO A 527 -6.93 30.09 -22.73
CA PRO A 527 -7.55 30.89 -23.78
C PRO A 527 -8.37 32.04 -23.15
N ARG A 528 -8.42 33.20 -23.83
CA ARG A 528 -9.31 34.31 -23.44
C ARG A 528 -10.76 33.99 -23.82
N PRO A 529 -11.77 34.39 -23.01
CA PRO A 529 -13.16 34.33 -23.43
C PRO A 529 -13.42 35.31 -24.59
N ARG A 530 -14.23 34.91 -25.57
CA ARG A 530 -14.75 35.83 -26.60
C ARG A 530 -15.84 36.72 -25.98
N LEU A 531 -15.84 38.01 -26.31
CA LEU A 531 -17.00 38.86 -26.05
C LEU A 531 -18.20 38.36 -26.88
N LYS A 532 -19.39 38.38 -26.30
CA LYS A 532 -20.64 38.41 -27.07
C LYS A 532 -21.02 39.87 -27.26
N TYR A 533 -21.12 40.33 -28.50
CA TYR A 533 -21.93 41.49 -28.81
C TYR A 533 -23.41 41.08 -28.79
N VAL A 534 -24.22 41.90 -28.13
CA VAL A 534 -25.66 42.04 -28.37
C VAL A 534 -25.85 43.51 -28.76
N ARG A 535 -26.91 43.80 -29.54
CA ARG A 535 -27.21 45.16 -30.01
C ARG A 535 -27.47 46.12 -28.85
#